data_AF-A0A811THN1-F1
#
_entry.id   AF-A0A811THN1-F1
#
_cell.length_a   1.000
_cell.length_b   1.000
_cell.length_c   1.000
_cell.angle_alpha   90.00
_cell.angle_beta   90.00
_cell.angle_gamma   90.00
#
_symmetry.space_group_name_H-M   'P 1'
#
loop_
_entity.id
_entity.type
_entity.pdbx_description
1 polymer ?
#
loop_
_entity_poly.entity_id
_entity_poly.type
_entity_poly.pdbx_seq_one_letter_code
_entity_poly.pdbx_strand_id
1 'polypeptide(L)'
;MNLTVTDNNGATNSISKTVTVCYEPLGGDLNSNGILDSADAAIALQIAVGSRPCDPETLAIADVSGDGRVSSLDALMILQMLYE
;
A
#
# COMPACT_ATOMS: atom_id res chain seq x y z
N MET A 1 18.04 -8.92 -4.23
CA MET A 1 19.21 -8.06 -4.55
C MET A 1 20.46 -8.79 -4.08
N ASN A 2 21.50 -8.89 -4.91
CA ASN A 2 22.76 -9.56 -4.54
C ASN A 2 23.80 -8.49 -4.22
N LEU A 3 24.44 -8.57 -3.05
CA LEU A 3 25.55 -7.70 -2.70
C LEU A 3 26.86 -8.45 -2.92
N THR A 4 27.71 -7.88 -3.76
CA THR A 4 29.06 -8.40 -4.03
C THR A 4 30.07 -7.52 -3.32
N VAL A 5 30.87 -8.11 -2.42
CA VAL A 5 31.98 -7.42 -1.76
C VAL A 5 33.27 -7.83 -2.45
N THR A 6 34.09 -6.84 -2.84
CA THR A 6 35.39 -7.04 -3.49
C THR A 6 36.48 -6.55 -2.55
N ASP A 7 37.51 -7.37 -2.28
CA ASP A 7 38.68 -6.92 -1.53
C ASP A 7 39.63 -6.06 -2.38
N ASN A 8 40.68 -5.53 -1.78
CA ASN A 8 41.70 -4.73 -2.44
C ASN A 8 42.58 -5.51 -3.43
N ASN A 9 42.46 -6.83 -3.48
CA ASN A 9 43.12 -7.73 -4.42
C ASN A 9 42.17 -8.24 -5.52
N GLY A 10 40.91 -7.78 -5.55
CA GLY A 10 39.92 -8.17 -6.54
C GLY A 10 39.18 -9.48 -6.23
N ALA A 11 39.39 -10.09 -5.07
CA ALA A 11 38.63 -11.28 -4.68
C ALA A 11 37.20 -10.86 -4.29
N THR A 12 36.21 -11.51 -4.90
CA THR A 12 34.79 -11.21 -4.65
C THR A 12 34.09 -12.37 -3.97
N ASN A 13 33.22 -12.06 -3.00
CA ASN A 13 32.27 -13.03 -2.46
C ASN A 13 30.87 -12.43 -2.45
N SER A 14 29.86 -13.26 -2.71
CA SER A 14 28.46 -12.83 -2.86
C SER A 14 27.58 -13.67 -1.96
N ILE A 15 26.78 -13.00 -1.14
CA ILE A 15 25.77 -13.63 -0.29
C ILE A 15 24.41 -13.01 -0.64
N SER A 16 23.42 -13.86 -0.87
CA SER A 16 22.04 -13.43 -1.07
C SER A 16 21.33 -13.48 0.28
N LYS A 17 20.86 -12.32 0.76
CA LYS A 17 19.97 -12.22 1.92
C LYS A 17 18.67 -11.58 1.46
N THR A 18 17.55 -12.25 1.69
CA THR A 18 16.23 -11.67 1.44
C THR A 18 15.98 -10.58 2.48
N VAL A 19 15.88 -9.34 2.02
CA VAL A 19 15.38 -8.23 2.83
C VAL A 19 13.90 -8.13 2.54
N THR A 20 13.07 -8.63 3.45
CA THR A 20 11.63 -8.39 3.41
C THR A 20 11.39 -7.01 3.97
N VAL A 21 11.00 -6.07 3.11
CA VAL A 21 10.44 -4.80 3.56
C VAL A 21 9.00 -5.08 3.91
N CYS A 22 8.70 -5.11 5.22
CA CYS A 22 7.32 -5.10 5.68
C CYS A 22 6.78 -3.69 5.45
N TYR A 23 6.27 -3.42 4.25
CA TYR A 23 5.34 -2.31 4.06
C TYR A 23 4.03 -2.77 4.66
N GLU A 24 3.72 -2.34 5.89
CA GLU A 24 2.33 -2.41 6.32
C GLU A 24 1.58 -1.45 5.40
N PRO A 25 0.64 -1.94 4.56
CA PRO A 25 -0.16 -1.04 3.77
C PRO A 25 -0.85 -0.08 4.73
N LEU A 26 -0.59 1.22 4.55
CA LEU A 26 -1.33 2.22 5.29
C LEU A 26 -2.79 1.99 4.95
N GLY A 27 -3.61 1.64 5.95
CA GLY A 27 -5.04 1.47 5.74
C GLY A 27 -5.60 2.72 5.04
N GLY A 28 -6.18 2.53 3.86
CA GLY A 28 -6.67 3.63 3.03
C GLY A 28 -5.72 4.16 1.95
N ASP A 29 -4.43 3.77 1.84
CA ASP A 29 -3.57 4.17 0.70
C ASP A 29 -3.83 3.27 -0.52
N LEU A 30 -4.66 3.76 -1.45
CA LEU A 30 -5.19 2.97 -2.57
C LEU A 30 -4.46 3.20 -3.89
N ASN A 31 -3.46 4.09 -3.89
CA ASN A 31 -2.57 4.28 -5.01
C ASN A 31 -1.10 3.88 -4.71
N SER A 32 -0.83 3.45 -3.48
CA SER A 32 0.46 2.92 -3.03
C SER A 32 1.62 3.91 -3.17
N ASN A 33 1.33 5.21 -3.06
CA ASN A 33 2.37 6.25 -3.03
C ASN A 33 2.94 6.48 -1.62
N GLY A 34 2.40 5.79 -0.60
CA GLY A 34 2.80 5.95 0.80
C GLY A 34 2.29 7.24 1.45
N ILE A 35 1.35 7.94 0.81
CA ILE A 35 0.75 9.20 1.26
C ILE A 35 -0.76 9.00 1.26
N LEU A 36 -1.37 9.05 2.45
CA LEU A 36 -2.82 9.12 2.52
C LEU A 36 -3.25 10.53 2.10
N ASP A 37 -4.06 10.65 1.04
CA ASP A 37 -4.61 11.92 0.60
C ASP A 37 -6.01 11.80 -0.04
N SER A 38 -6.52 12.90 -0.59
CA SER A 38 -7.84 12.93 -1.23
C SER A 38 -7.95 12.05 -2.49
N ALA A 39 -6.83 11.70 -3.14
CA ALA A 39 -6.81 10.80 -4.28
C ALA A 39 -7.21 9.38 -3.85
N ASP A 40 -6.82 8.95 -2.66
CA ASP A 40 -7.22 7.65 -2.12
C ASP A 40 -8.71 7.58 -1.84
N ALA A 41 -9.28 8.64 -1.25
CA ALA A 41 -10.72 8.75 -1.07
C ALA A 41 -11.47 8.71 -2.41
N ALA A 42 -10.95 9.36 -3.44
CA ALA A 42 -11.52 9.31 -4.78
C ALA A 42 -11.44 7.90 -5.40
N ILE A 43 -10.39 7.14 -5.09
CA ILE A 43 -10.25 5.74 -5.51
C ILE A 43 -11.25 4.85 -4.78
N ALA A 44 -11.44 5.02 -3.46
CA ALA A 44 -12.44 4.29 -2.68
C ALA A 44 -13.84 4.49 -3.26
N LEU A 45 -14.19 5.72 -3.67
CA LEU A 45 -15.46 6.01 -4.35
C LEU A 45 -15.57 5.31 -5.70
N GLN A 46 -14.50 5.29 -6.50
CA GLN A 46 -14.49 4.57 -7.79
C GLN A 46 -14.70 3.07 -7.60
N ILE A 47 -14.12 2.49 -6.55
CA ILE A 47 -14.33 1.10 -6.18
C ILE A 47 -15.78 0.87 -5.74
N ALA A 48 -16.33 1.73 -4.89
CA ALA A 48 -17.70 1.64 -4.39
C ALA A 48 -18.76 1.67 -5.51
N VAL A 49 -18.50 2.43 -6.59
CA VAL A 49 -19.39 2.47 -7.78
C VAL A 49 -19.06 1.40 -8.83
N GLY A 50 -18.08 0.53 -8.58
CA GLY A 50 -17.65 -0.53 -9.50
C GLY A 50 -16.91 -0.02 -10.74
N SER A 51 -16.42 1.22 -10.74
CA SER A 51 -15.58 1.79 -11.81
C SER A 51 -14.12 1.33 -11.74
N ARG A 52 -13.69 0.76 -10.60
CA ARG A 52 -12.40 0.09 -10.44
C ARG A 52 -12.60 -1.33 -9.90
N PRO A 53 -11.76 -2.30 -10.30
CA PRO A 53 -11.78 -3.64 -9.73
C PRO A 53 -11.45 -3.58 -8.23
N CYS A 54 -12.12 -4.44 -7.46
CA CYS A 54 -11.88 -4.64 -6.04
C CYS A 54 -11.57 -6.12 -5.79
N ASP A 55 -10.29 -6.47 -5.80
CA ASP A 55 -9.82 -7.77 -5.35
C ASP A 55 -9.70 -7.83 -3.81
N PRO A 56 -9.50 -9.01 -3.20
CA PRO A 56 -9.43 -9.14 -1.74
C PRO A 56 -8.27 -8.40 -1.08
N GLU A 57 -7.16 -8.17 -1.78
CA GLU A 57 -6.02 -7.41 -1.26
C GLU A 57 -6.37 -5.92 -1.26
N THR A 58 -6.94 -5.41 -2.35
CA THR A 58 -7.49 -4.04 -2.42
C THR A 58 -8.59 -3.82 -1.38
N LEU A 59 -9.48 -4.79 -1.15
CA LEU A 59 -10.54 -4.70 -0.14
C LEU A 59 -9.96 -4.52 1.27
N ALA A 60 -8.90 -5.25 1.62
CA ALA A 60 -8.28 -5.16 2.95
C ALA A 60 -7.67 -3.77 3.23
N ILE A 61 -7.34 -3.00 2.18
CA ILE A 61 -6.79 -1.65 2.30
C ILE A 61 -7.91 -0.60 2.19
N ALA A 62 -8.92 -0.85 1.35
CA ALA A 62 -10.01 0.08 1.04
C ALA A 62 -11.17 0.04 2.05
N ASP A 63 -11.39 -1.08 2.73
CA ASP A 63 -12.38 -1.22 3.82
C ASP A 63 -11.77 -0.76 5.14
N VAL A 64 -11.66 0.57 5.29
CA VAL A 64 -11.18 1.19 6.54
C VAL A 64 -12.25 1.18 7.64
N SER A 65 -13.52 0.99 7.30
CA SER A 65 -14.61 0.84 8.27
C SER A 65 -14.66 -0.56 8.91
N GLY A 66 -14.17 -1.58 8.21
CA GLY A 66 -14.17 -2.98 8.63
C GLY A 66 -15.52 -3.67 8.46
N ASP A 67 -16.40 -3.17 7.58
CA ASP A 67 -17.76 -3.71 7.37
C ASP A 67 -17.82 -4.82 6.29
N GLY A 68 -16.68 -5.13 5.68
CA GLY A 68 -16.50 -6.12 4.64
C GLY A 68 -16.80 -5.60 3.23
N ARG A 69 -17.00 -4.30 3.04
CA ARG A 69 -17.31 -3.66 1.76
C ARG A 69 -16.58 -2.33 1.62
N VAL A 70 -16.40 -1.88 0.38
CA VAL A 70 -15.92 -0.52 0.11
C VAL A 70 -17.11 0.36 -0.26
N SER A 71 -17.30 1.44 0.49
CA SER A 71 -18.41 2.37 0.33
C SER A 71 -17.94 3.82 0.44
N SER A 72 -18.87 4.77 0.30
CA SER A 72 -18.58 6.19 0.57
C SER A 72 -18.21 6.46 2.04
N LEU A 73 -18.55 5.55 2.96
CA LEU A 73 -18.13 5.66 4.36
C LEU A 73 -16.61 5.55 4.47
N ASP A 74 -16.01 4.60 3.75
CA ASP A 74 -14.56 4.40 3.75
C ASP A 74 -13.82 5.59 3.16
N ALA A 75 -14.33 6.13 2.04
CA ALA A 75 -13.81 7.36 1.45
C ALA A 75 -13.86 8.55 2.42
N LEU A 76 -14.92 8.66 3.23
CA LEU A 76 -15.03 9.69 4.26
C LEU A 76 -14.02 9.47 5.39
N MET A 77 -13.85 8.23 5.84
CA MET A 77 -12.87 7.89 6.89
C MET A 77 -11.45 8.21 6.43
N ILE A 78 -11.09 7.87 5.19
CA ILE A 78 -9.81 8.23 4.56
C ILE A 78 -9.59 9.75 4.61
N LEU A 79 -10.59 10.55 4.22
CA LEU A 79 -10.49 12.02 4.26
C LEU A 79 -10.34 12.56 5.68
N GLN A 80 -10.96 11.93 6.69
CA GLN A 80 -10.86 12.36 8.08
C GLN A 80 -9.48 12.05 8.67
N MET A 81 -8.85 10.96 8.26
CA MET A 81 -7.48 10.60 8.67
C MET A 81 -6.42 11.59 8.20
N LEU A 82 -6.72 12.47 7.23
CA LEU A 82 -5.80 13.49 6.73
C LEU A 82 -5.58 14.67 7.68
N TYR A 83 -6.44 14.82 8.69
CA TYR A 83 -6.50 16.01 9.54
C TYR A 83 -5.93 15.81 10.97
N GLU A 84 -5.11 14.78 11.21
CA GLU A 84 -4.39 14.55 12.47
C GLU A 84 -2.92 15.01 12.42
#